data_AF-A0A9Q8ZBK9-F1
#
_entry.id   AF-A0A9Q8ZBK9-F1
#
_cell.length_a   1.000
_cell.length_b   1.000
_cell.length_c   1.000
_cell.angle_alpha   90.00
_cell.angle_beta   90.00
_cell.angle_gamma   90.00
#
_symmetry.space_group_name_H-M   'P 1'
#
loop_
_entity.id
_entity.type
_entity.pdbx_description
1 polymer ?
#
loop_
_entity_poly.entity_id
_entity_poly.type
_entity_poly.pdbx_seq_one_letter_code
_entity_poly.pdbx_strand_id
1 'polypeptide(L)'
;MSETALKCSACGKTATDKGVVTLNRCSRCKKTIYCNRDCQKADWKTHKKICAQQANAGTAKSNSTSSNSHFAPALNDLEQHVPNPFTRLDQGKYLHDHPKLDVFKLLIDSFRLLQEDDLQFDLKVTLESVCTGAASSIEPFKKYLTLAATRPGLLPPWWTPETQRECEEFGESGAWNSLHKIVTKAEVIAHYGGSLVPVQLRMLADAIVGMGTMGRDGTAMRKMMCEVESGGPEEGICTVVLSMNLGFDGRH
;
A
#
# COMPACT_ATOMS: atom_id res chain seq x y z
N MET A 1 22.74 0.18 44.46
CA MET A 1 22.90 0.16 42.98
C MET A 1 22.59 1.55 42.48
N SER A 2 23.54 2.22 41.83
CA SER A 2 23.43 3.64 41.48
C SER A 2 22.43 3.84 40.34
N GLU A 3 21.35 4.55 40.62
CA GLU A 3 20.28 4.88 39.69
C GLU A 3 20.78 5.91 38.67
N THR A 4 20.80 5.56 37.39
CA THR A 4 21.35 6.41 36.33
C THR A 4 20.41 7.61 36.08
N ALA A 5 20.76 8.77 36.63
CA ALA A 5 19.97 9.99 36.45
C ALA A 5 19.83 10.37 34.97
N LEU A 6 18.59 10.66 34.54
CA LEU A 6 18.27 11.09 33.18
C LEU A 6 18.89 12.46 32.88
N LYS A 7 19.65 12.57 31.78
CA LYS A 7 20.38 13.76 31.38
C LYS A 7 19.89 14.29 30.04
N CYS A 8 19.90 15.61 29.89
CA CYS A 8 19.57 16.29 28.64
C CYS A 8 20.56 15.91 27.53
N SER A 9 20.06 15.47 26.38
CA SER A 9 20.90 15.04 25.24
C SER A 9 21.72 16.17 24.62
N ALA A 10 21.34 17.44 24.83
CA ALA A 10 22.01 18.59 24.24
C ALA A 10 23.07 19.22 25.16
N CYS A 11 22.87 19.20 26.49
CA CYS A 11 23.76 19.89 27.43
C CYS A 11 24.28 19.00 28.57
N GLY A 12 23.90 17.72 28.61
CA GLY A 12 24.38 16.74 29.58
C GLY A 12 23.88 16.93 31.03
N LYS A 13 23.13 17.99 31.31
CA LYS A 13 22.63 18.34 32.64
C LYS A 13 21.38 17.54 33.03
N THR A 14 21.23 17.24 34.31
CA THR A 14 20.05 16.58 34.90
C THR A 14 18.89 17.56 35.11
N ALA A 15 17.72 17.04 35.49
CA ALA A 15 16.57 17.87 35.85
C ALA A 15 16.89 18.83 37.02
N THR A 16 17.57 18.32 38.05
CA THR A 16 18.03 19.08 39.21
C THR A 16 19.00 20.21 38.84
N ASP A 17 19.99 19.93 37.97
CA ASP A 17 20.97 20.93 37.51
C ASP A 17 20.35 22.09 36.71
N LYS A 18 19.17 21.86 36.14
CA LYS A 18 18.40 22.83 35.37
C LYS A 18 17.26 23.46 36.16
N GLY A 19 17.07 23.07 37.41
CA GLY A 19 15.96 23.54 38.25
C GLY A 19 14.58 23.17 37.68
N VAL A 20 14.50 22.11 36.87
CA VAL A 20 13.23 21.64 36.27
C VAL A 20 12.79 20.35 36.95
N VAL A 21 11.48 20.19 37.13
CA VAL A 21 10.91 19.01 37.79
C VAL A 21 11.14 17.74 36.93
N THR A 22 11.02 17.86 35.61
CA THR A 22 11.22 16.75 34.67
C THR A 22 11.82 17.22 33.36
N LEU A 23 12.65 16.39 32.72
CA LEU A 23 13.12 16.61 31.34
C LEU A 23 12.03 16.24 30.33
N ASN A 24 11.96 17.01 29.25
CA ASN A 24 10.96 16.86 28.20
C ASN A 24 11.43 15.90 27.11
N ARG A 25 10.57 14.96 26.69
CA ARG A 25 10.84 14.06 25.56
C ARG A 25 10.59 14.76 24.23
N CYS A 26 11.35 14.40 23.21
CA CYS A 26 11.07 14.83 21.83
C CYS A 26 9.65 14.39 21.43
N SER A 27 8.82 15.32 20.97
CA SER A 27 7.41 15.04 20.64
C SER A 27 7.24 14.02 19.51
N ARG A 28 8.21 13.93 18.59
CA ARG A 28 8.18 13.00 17.45
C ARG A 28 8.59 11.59 17.83
N CYS A 29 9.79 11.41 18.37
CA CYS A 29 10.33 10.07 18.64
C CYS A 29 10.08 9.57 20.06
N LYS A 30 9.76 10.47 20.99
CA LYS A 30 9.58 10.20 22.43
C LYS A 30 10.79 9.54 23.14
N LYS A 31 11.92 9.32 22.47
CA LYS A 31 13.10 8.65 23.01
C LYS A 31 14.16 9.60 23.58
N THR A 32 14.47 10.68 22.88
CA THR A 32 15.48 11.64 23.33
C THR A 32 14.87 12.68 24.27
N ILE A 33 15.60 13.08 25.32
CA ILE A 33 15.13 13.98 26.37
C ILE A 33 15.94 15.28 26.43
N TYR A 34 15.27 16.39 26.73
CA TYR A 34 15.81 17.73 26.72
C TYR A 34 15.34 18.54 27.92
N CYS A 35 16.18 19.50 28.31
CA CYS A 35 15.86 20.45 29.36
C CYS A 35 14.64 21.33 28.98
N ASN A 36 14.64 21.82 27.74
CA ASN A 36 13.63 22.72 27.18
C ASN A 36 13.72 22.68 25.64
N ARG A 37 12.89 23.50 24.99
CA ARG A 37 12.83 23.59 23.53
C ARG A 37 14.12 24.12 22.89
N ASP A 38 14.90 24.93 23.60
CA ASP A 38 16.17 25.46 23.08
C ASP A 38 17.24 24.38 23.03
N CYS A 39 17.34 23.56 24.09
CA CYS A 39 18.14 22.33 24.11
C CYS A 39 17.75 21.40 22.91
N GLN A 40 16.45 21.24 22.63
CA GLN A 40 15.99 20.41 21.50
C GLN A 40 16.37 21.00 20.13
N LYS A 41 16.22 22.33 19.94
CA LYS A 41 16.59 23.01 18.70
C LYS A 41 18.09 22.96 18.44
N ALA A 42 18.91 23.11 19.48
CA ALA A 42 20.37 23.05 19.37
C ALA A 42 20.84 21.68 18.89
N ASP A 43 20.24 20.60 19.41
CA ASP A 43 20.55 19.22 19.02
C ASP A 43 19.81 18.78 17.74
N TRP A 44 18.99 19.63 17.10
CA TRP A 44 18.13 19.20 15.98
C TRP A 44 18.92 18.72 14.76
N LYS A 45 20.08 19.34 14.45
CA LYS A 45 20.89 18.98 13.28
C LYS A 45 21.41 17.54 13.36
N THR A 46 21.74 17.08 14.56
CA THR A 46 22.22 15.73 14.87
C THR A 46 21.04 14.79 15.12
N HIS A 47 20.08 15.20 15.93
CA HIS A 47 18.92 14.40 16.31
C HIS A 47 17.99 14.06 15.13
N LYS A 48 17.78 14.98 14.17
CA LYS A 48 16.82 14.77 13.05
C LYS A 48 17.08 13.46 12.29
N LYS A 49 18.34 13.07 12.11
CA LYS A 49 18.74 11.86 11.38
C LYS A 49 18.27 10.58 12.07
N ILE A 50 18.27 10.57 13.40
CA ILE A 50 17.88 9.42 14.22
C ILE A 50 16.45 9.54 14.76
N CYS A 51 15.86 10.73 14.74
CA CYS A 51 14.52 11.01 15.27
C CYS A 51 13.45 10.17 14.55
N ALA A 52 13.49 10.12 13.21
CA ALA A 52 12.54 9.31 12.42
C ALA A 52 12.69 7.81 12.68
N GLN A 53 13.93 7.32 12.78
CA GLN A 53 14.23 5.92 13.08
C GLN A 53 13.79 5.52 14.50
N GLN A 54 13.95 6.43 15.45
CA GLN A 54 13.59 6.20 16.85
C GLN A 54 12.08 6.29 17.11
N ALA A 55 11.33 7.05 16.31
CA ALA A 55 9.88 7.10 16.38
C ALA A 55 9.24 5.75 16.02
N ASN A 56 9.86 4.97 15.12
CA ASN A 56 9.37 3.66 14.70
C ASN A 56 9.81 2.50 15.62
N ALA A 57 10.70 2.74 16.59
CA ALA A 57 11.24 1.71 17.47
C ALA A 57 10.55 1.66 18.84
N GLY A 58 9.31 2.14 18.94
CA GLY A 58 8.60 2.43 20.20
C GLY A 58 7.59 1.39 20.70
N THR A 59 7.40 0.27 20.01
CA THR A 59 6.43 -0.77 20.44
C THR A 59 7.02 -2.16 20.32
N ALA A 60 7.95 -2.48 21.22
CA ALA A 60 8.30 -3.86 21.53
C ALA A 60 8.52 -3.97 23.05
N LYS A 61 7.44 -4.28 23.78
CA LYS A 61 7.49 -5.20 24.92
C LYS A 61 6.10 -5.78 25.20
N SER A 62 6.05 -7.09 24.99
CA SER A 62 4.99 -8.07 25.17
C SER A 62 4.09 -7.89 26.39
N ASN A 63 2.79 -8.08 26.18
CA ASN A 63 2.07 -9.04 27.01
C ASN A 63 1.52 -10.13 26.09
N SER A 64 1.93 -11.36 26.39
CA SER A 64 1.59 -12.56 25.67
C SER A 64 0.13 -12.93 25.95
N THR A 65 -0.72 -12.70 24.97
CA THR A 65 -1.90 -13.53 24.72
C THR A 65 -1.83 -13.92 23.26
N SER A 66 -1.58 -15.21 23.02
CA SER A 66 -1.49 -15.80 21.70
C SER A 66 -2.73 -15.49 20.88
N SER A 67 -2.57 -14.71 19.82
CA SER A 67 -3.41 -14.77 18.63
C SER A 67 -2.54 -14.36 17.45
N ASN A 68 -2.00 -15.38 16.77
CA ASN A 68 -1.25 -15.25 15.53
C ASN A 68 -2.21 -14.71 14.45
N SER A 69 -2.01 -13.46 14.05
CA SER A 69 -2.64 -12.89 12.86
C SER A 69 -1.59 -12.04 12.17
N HIS A 70 -1.03 -12.57 11.08
CA HIS A 70 -0.10 -11.89 10.20
C HIS A 70 -0.86 -10.77 9.46
N PHE A 71 -1.07 -9.63 10.12
CA PHE A 71 -1.73 -8.48 9.52
C PHE A 71 -0.76 -7.82 8.52
N ALA A 72 -1.12 -7.84 7.24
CA ALA A 72 -0.53 -6.97 6.21
C ALA A 72 -0.44 -5.52 6.74
N PRO A 73 0.58 -4.72 6.44
CA PRO A 73 0.63 -3.33 6.89
C PRO A 73 -0.56 -2.51 6.34
N ALA A 74 -1.02 -1.52 7.11
CA ALA A 74 -2.02 -0.56 6.65
C ALA A 74 -1.50 0.21 5.43
N LEU A 75 -2.31 0.33 4.38
CA LEU A 75 -1.98 1.08 3.18
C LEU A 75 -2.19 2.57 3.45
N ASN A 76 -1.23 3.41 3.04
CA ASN A 76 -1.13 4.81 3.48
C ASN A 76 -2.27 5.71 3.00
N ASP A 77 -3.02 5.32 1.96
CA ASP A 77 -4.13 6.08 1.38
C ASP A 77 -5.46 5.29 1.36
N LEU A 78 -5.54 4.20 2.12
CA LEU A 78 -6.79 3.50 2.37
C LEU A 78 -7.28 3.79 3.79
N GLU A 79 -8.55 4.14 3.92
CA GLU A 79 -9.16 4.48 5.20
C GLU A 79 -9.30 3.26 6.11
N GLN A 80 -9.52 2.08 5.52
CA GLN A 80 -9.71 0.84 6.25
C GLN A 80 -8.62 -0.19 5.95
N HIS A 81 -8.04 -0.74 7.02
CA HIS A 81 -7.22 -1.93 6.91
C HIS A 81 -8.07 -3.17 6.77
N VAL A 82 -7.89 -3.91 5.68
CA VAL A 82 -8.53 -5.21 5.45
C VAL A 82 -7.45 -6.29 5.47
N PRO A 83 -7.53 -7.29 6.37
CA PRO A 83 -6.54 -8.36 6.47
C PRO A 83 -6.66 -9.36 5.32
N ASN A 84 -5.56 -10.09 5.09
CA ASN A 84 -5.47 -11.21 4.15
C ASN A 84 -5.94 -10.86 2.71
N PRO A 85 -5.40 -9.80 2.09
CA PRO A 85 -5.79 -9.36 0.75
C PRO A 85 -5.77 -10.49 -0.31
N PHE A 86 -4.80 -11.40 -0.29
CA PHE A 86 -4.68 -12.46 -1.29
C PHE A 86 -5.73 -13.57 -1.09
N THR A 87 -5.99 -13.94 0.15
CA THR A 87 -7.08 -14.86 0.51
C THR A 87 -8.43 -14.30 0.06
N ARG A 88 -8.63 -13.00 0.25
CA ARG A 88 -9.85 -12.33 -0.20
C ARG A 88 -9.93 -12.23 -1.72
N LEU A 89 -8.82 -12.02 -2.43
CA LEU A 89 -8.76 -12.11 -3.89
C LEU A 89 -9.19 -13.49 -4.38
N ASP A 90 -8.68 -14.56 -3.79
CA ASP A 90 -9.04 -15.94 -4.17
C ASP A 90 -10.52 -16.24 -3.93
N GLN A 91 -11.09 -15.69 -2.85
CA GLN A 91 -12.51 -15.81 -2.53
C GLN A 91 -13.42 -14.86 -3.33
N GLY A 92 -12.86 -13.98 -4.17
CA GLY A 92 -13.61 -12.94 -4.87
C GLY A 92 -14.12 -11.82 -3.95
N LYS A 93 -13.63 -11.73 -2.71
CA LYS A 93 -14.08 -10.76 -1.69
C LYS A 93 -13.09 -9.62 -1.44
N TYR A 94 -12.13 -9.41 -2.34
CA TYR A 94 -11.07 -8.41 -2.16
C TYR A 94 -11.62 -7.00 -1.93
N LEU A 95 -12.61 -6.58 -2.71
CA LEU A 95 -13.21 -5.24 -2.60
C LEU A 95 -14.25 -5.13 -1.47
N HIS A 96 -14.61 -6.25 -0.84
CA HIS A 96 -15.60 -6.25 0.24
C HIS A 96 -14.97 -5.75 1.52
N ASP A 97 -15.81 -5.19 2.40
CA ASP A 97 -15.40 -4.58 3.68
C ASP A 97 -14.48 -3.36 3.54
N HIS A 98 -14.29 -2.84 2.32
CA HIS A 98 -13.67 -1.55 2.08
C HIS A 98 -14.71 -0.42 2.05
N PRO A 99 -14.37 0.79 2.55
CA PRO A 99 -15.12 2.00 2.29
C PRO A 99 -15.31 2.25 0.80
N LYS A 100 -16.42 2.90 0.44
CA LYS A 100 -16.78 3.17 -0.96
C LYS A 100 -15.62 3.80 -1.75
N LEU A 101 -14.97 4.82 -1.17
CA LEU A 101 -13.88 5.53 -1.83
C LEU A 101 -12.64 4.65 -2.06
N ASP A 102 -12.31 3.78 -1.09
CA ASP A 102 -11.21 2.83 -1.22
C ASP A 102 -11.46 1.85 -2.38
N VAL A 103 -12.70 1.37 -2.53
CA VAL A 103 -13.08 0.51 -3.65
C VAL A 103 -12.89 1.24 -5.00
N PHE A 104 -13.24 2.52 -5.09
CA PHE A 104 -13.02 3.31 -6.31
C PHE A 104 -11.52 3.42 -6.63
N LYS A 105 -10.70 3.78 -5.64
CA LYS A 105 -9.24 3.87 -5.78
C LYS A 105 -8.63 2.56 -6.28
N LEU A 106 -8.99 1.44 -5.65
CA LEU A 106 -8.47 0.11 -5.99
C LEU A 106 -8.86 -0.31 -7.41
N LEU A 107 -10.11 -0.08 -7.82
CA LEU A 107 -10.60 -0.39 -9.17
C LEU A 107 -9.92 0.45 -10.25
N ILE A 108 -9.72 1.75 -9.99
CA ILE A 108 -9.06 2.64 -10.95
C ILE A 108 -7.60 2.27 -11.12
N ASP A 109 -6.88 1.99 -10.03
CA ASP A 109 -5.45 1.71 -10.13
C ASP A 109 -5.14 0.29 -10.57
N SER A 110 -6.02 -0.69 -10.31
CA SER A 110 -5.91 -2.00 -10.96
C SER A 110 -6.01 -1.88 -12.47
N PHE A 111 -6.89 -0.99 -12.96
CA PHE A 111 -6.99 -0.68 -14.38
C PHE A 111 -5.77 0.12 -14.91
N ARG A 112 -5.34 1.19 -14.22
CA ARG A 112 -4.17 1.98 -14.66
C ARG A 112 -2.89 1.15 -14.72
N LEU A 113 -2.72 0.20 -13.80
CA LEU A 113 -1.57 -0.70 -13.78
C LEU A 113 -1.67 -1.78 -14.88
N LEU A 114 -2.88 -2.27 -15.18
CA LEU A 114 -3.11 -3.13 -16.34
C LEU A 114 -2.73 -2.43 -17.64
N GLN A 115 -3.05 -1.14 -17.78
CA GLN A 115 -2.66 -0.34 -18.94
C GLN A 115 -1.14 -0.14 -19.07
N GLU A 116 -0.41 -0.04 -17.95
CA GLU A 116 1.06 -0.04 -17.95
C GLU A 116 1.59 -1.39 -18.46
N ASP A 117 1.05 -2.50 -17.95
CA ASP A 117 1.48 -3.85 -18.34
C ASP A 117 1.19 -4.10 -19.84
N ASP A 118 0.00 -3.75 -20.35
CA ASP A 118 -0.34 -3.89 -21.79
C ASP A 118 0.64 -3.12 -22.70
N LEU A 119 1.04 -1.91 -22.29
CA LEU A 119 2.05 -1.11 -22.99
C LEU A 119 3.45 -1.74 -22.95
N GLN A 120 3.86 -2.26 -21.79
CA GLN A 120 5.19 -2.83 -21.61
C GLN A 120 5.38 -4.13 -22.39
N PHE A 121 4.32 -4.91 -22.55
CA PHE A 121 4.36 -6.26 -23.15
C PHE A 121 3.78 -6.35 -24.56
N ASP A 122 3.40 -5.22 -25.18
CA ASP A 122 2.76 -5.16 -26.51
C ASP A 122 1.54 -6.10 -26.62
N LEU A 123 0.84 -6.28 -25.50
CA LEU A 123 -0.36 -7.11 -25.41
C LEU A 123 -1.56 -6.20 -25.65
N LYS A 124 -2.41 -6.58 -26.64
CA LYS A 124 -3.70 -5.95 -26.98
C LYS A 124 -3.85 -4.51 -26.46
N VAL A 125 -3.28 -3.56 -27.19
CA VAL A 125 -3.45 -2.13 -26.88
C VAL A 125 -4.94 -1.80 -26.73
N THR A 126 -5.38 -1.39 -25.54
CA THR A 126 -6.75 -0.91 -25.33
C THR A 126 -6.97 0.31 -26.23
N LEU A 127 -7.76 0.14 -27.29
CA LEU A 127 -8.15 1.22 -28.19
C LEU A 127 -8.85 2.32 -27.38
N GLU A 128 -8.54 3.59 -27.66
CA GLU A 128 -9.15 4.79 -27.04
C GLU A 128 -8.75 5.03 -25.56
N SER A 129 -7.50 4.68 -25.21
CA SER A 129 -6.89 4.98 -23.91
C SER A 129 -5.88 6.14 -24.00
N VAL A 130 -5.51 6.73 -22.85
CA VAL A 130 -4.32 7.61 -22.72
C VAL A 130 -3.07 6.97 -23.33
N CYS A 131 -2.94 5.65 -23.24
CA CYS A 131 -1.86 4.87 -23.85
C CYS A 131 -1.83 4.96 -25.39
N THR A 132 -2.97 5.28 -26.02
CA THR A 132 -3.13 5.44 -27.47
C THR A 132 -3.29 6.90 -27.91
N GLY A 133 -3.06 7.86 -27.00
CA GLY A 133 -3.15 9.29 -27.28
C GLY A 133 -4.52 9.93 -27.00
N ALA A 134 -5.45 9.22 -26.34
CA ALA A 134 -6.70 9.84 -25.87
C ALA A 134 -6.44 10.75 -24.66
N ALA A 135 -7.31 11.73 -24.43
CA ALA A 135 -7.20 12.62 -23.27
C ALA A 135 -7.54 11.94 -21.93
N SER A 136 -8.28 10.84 -21.98
CA SER A 136 -8.68 10.04 -20.81
C SER A 136 -8.85 8.58 -21.21
N SER A 137 -8.65 7.68 -20.25
CA SER A 137 -8.98 6.27 -20.34
C SER A 137 -10.40 5.94 -19.84
N ILE A 138 -11.30 6.91 -19.73
CA ILE A 138 -12.66 6.72 -19.21
C ILE A 138 -13.48 5.68 -19.97
N GLU A 139 -13.46 5.69 -21.30
CA GLU A 139 -14.23 4.74 -22.11
C GLU A 139 -13.76 3.29 -21.96
N PRO A 140 -12.46 2.97 -22.01
CA PRO A 140 -12.00 1.62 -21.67
C PRO A 140 -12.21 1.27 -20.19
N PHE A 141 -12.17 2.25 -19.28
CA PHE A 141 -12.48 2.01 -17.85
C PHE A 141 -13.95 1.65 -17.62
N LYS A 142 -14.90 2.29 -18.32
CA LYS A 142 -16.33 1.90 -18.28
C LYS A 142 -16.55 0.46 -18.71
N LYS A 143 -15.85 0.01 -19.76
CA LYS A 143 -15.89 -1.39 -20.22
C LYS A 143 -15.31 -2.32 -19.16
N TYR A 144 -14.23 -1.91 -18.50
CA TYR A 144 -13.62 -2.64 -17.38
C TYR A 144 -14.57 -2.81 -16.18
N LEU A 145 -15.27 -1.74 -15.77
CA LEU A 145 -16.27 -1.81 -14.69
C LEU A 145 -17.49 -2.65 -15.07
N THR A 146 -17.96 -2.53 -16.32
CA THR A 146 -19.05 -3.36 -16.84
C THR A 146 -18.67 -4.84 -16.74
N LEU A 147 -17.42 -5.18 -17.09
CA LEU A 147 -16.93 -6.54 -16.97
C LEU A 147 -16.82 -6.98 -15.50
N ALA A 148 -16.33 -6.11 -14.60
CA ALA A 148 -16.27 -6.39 -13.18
C ALA A 148 -17.66 -6.73 -12.59
N ALA A 149 -18.71 -6.05 -13.05
CA ALA A 149 -20.09 -6.31 -12.63
C ALA A 149 -20.63 -7.68 -13.07
N THR A 150 -20.03 -8.30 -14.09
CA THR A 150 -20.38 -9.67 -14.50
C THR A 150 -19.69 -10.75 -13.66
N ARG A 151 -18.72 -10.40 -12.80
CA ARG A 151 -17.95 -11.36 -12.00
C ARG A 151 -18.70 -11.71 -10.71
N PRO A 152 -19.11 -12.98 -10.53
CA PRO A 152 -19.89 -13.39 -9.36
C PRO A 152 -19.14 -13.08 -8.05
N GLY A 153 -19.78 -12.30 -7.18
CA GLY A 153 -19.27 -11.99 -5.85
C GLY A 153 -18.11 -11.00 -5.79
N LEU A 154 -17.57 -10.54 -6.94
CA LEU A 154 -16.40 -9.65 -6.97
C LEU A 154 -16.68 -8.28 -6.35
N LEU A 155 -17.76 -7.65 -6.78
CA LEU A 155 -18.14 -6.31 -6.33
C LEU A 155 -18.94 -6.38 -5.02
N PRO A 156 -18.81 -5.37 -4.15
CA PRO A 156 -19.59 -5.30 -2.91
C PRO A 156 -21.10 -5.23 -3.17
N PRO A 157 -21.96 -5.66 -2.22
CA PRO A 157 -23.41 -5.65 -2.40
C PRO A 157 -24.04 -4.28 -2.65
N TRP A 158 -23.35 -3.20 -2.25
CA TRP A 158 -23.79 -1.83 -2.48
C TRP A 158 -23.48 -1.32 -3.90
N TRP A 159 -22.76 -2.10 -4.71
CA TRP A 159 -22.43 -1.71 -6.07
C TRP A 159 -23.65 -1.72 -6.99
N THR A 160 -23.89 -0.58 -7.63
CA THR A 160 -25.03 -0.27 -8.50
C THR A 160 -24.55 0.54 -9.71
N PRO A 161 -25.38 0.70 -10.76
CA PRO A 161 -25.07 1.60 -11.87
C PRO A 161 -24.81 3.05 -11.42
N GLU A 162 -25.44 3.50 -10.34
CA GLU A 162 -25.22 4.81 -9.72
C GLU A 162 -23.81 4.91 -9.15
N THR A 163 -23.39 3.92 -8.35
CA THR A 163 -22.03 3.92 -7.79
C THR A 163 -20.96 3.71 -8.86
N GLN A 164 -21.29 3.05 -9.97
CA GLN A 164 -20.38 2.99 -11.11
C GLN A 164 -20.13 4.39 -11.68
N ARG A 165 -21.19 5.19 -11.88
CA ARG A 165 -21.06 6.59 -12.31
C ARG A 165 -20.27 7.44 -11.33
N GLU A 166 -20.49 7.27 -10.03
CA GLU A 166 -19.68 7.93 -8.99
C GLU A 166 -18.18 7.56 -9.11
N CYS A 167 -17.87 6.29 -9.39
CA CYS A 167 -16.50 5.82 -9.60
C CYS A 167 -15.87 6.42 -10.87
N GLU A 168 -16.65 6.53 -11.95
CA GLU A 168 -16.26 7.16 -13.21
C GLU A 168 -15.92 8.65 -13.00
N GLU A 169 -16.81 9.39 -12.32
CA GLU A 169 -16.61 10.80 -11.97
C GLU A 169 -15.39 11.00 -11.07
N PHE A 170 -15.16 10.10 -10.11
CA PHE A 170 -13.97 10.13 -9.27
C PHE A 170 -12.67 9.95 -10.08
N GLY A 171 -12.67 9.07 -11.09
CA GLY A 171 -11.54 8.88 -12.00
C GLY A 171 -11.22 10.10 -12.87
N GLU A 172 -12.23 10.91 -13.19
CA GLU A 172 -12.11 12.17 -13.95
C GLU A 172 -11.82 13.40 -13.06
N SER A 173 -11.84 13.25 -11.74
CA SER A 173 -11.75 14.38 -10.80
C SER A 173 -10.37 15.08 -10.73
N GLY A 174 -9.33 14.48 -11.33
CA GLY A 174 -7.95 14.94 -11.18
C GLY A 174 -7.28 14.55 -9.85
N ALA A 175 -7.93 13.69 -9.05
CA ALA A 175 -7.30 13.03 -7.90
C ALA A 175 -6.06 12.21 -8.29
N TRP A 176 -5.36 11.64 -7.31
CA TRP A 176 -4.17 10.83 -7.61
C TRP A 176 -4.49 9.65 -8.55
N ASN A 177 -5.64 9.00 -8.31
CA ASN A 177 -6.27 7.95 -9.11
C ASN A 177 -6.95 8.50 -10.38
N SER A 178 -6.27 9.36 -11.13
CA SER A 178 -6.86 9.97 -12.33
C SER A 178 -6.69 9.09 -13.57
N LEU A 179 -7.76 8.96 -14.35
CA LEU A 179 -7.80 8.26 -15.64
C LEU A 179 -7.11 9.03 -16.79
N HIS A 180 -6.66 10.27 -16.54
CA HIS A 180 -5.91 11.09 -17.49
C HIS A 180 -4.41 10.75 -17.56
N LYS A 181 -3.93 9.82 -16.71
CA LYS A 181 -2.53 9.41 -16.66
C LYS A 181 -2.38 7.93 -16.36
N ILE A 182 -1.38 7.32 -16.99
CA ILE A 182 -0.89 5.99 -16.59
C ILE A 182 -0.28 6.05 -15.18
N VAL A 183 -0.07 4.88 -14.58
CA VAL A 183 0.63 4.77 -13.30
C VAL A 183 1.73 3.75 -13.45
N THR A 184 2.88 4.03 -12.84
CA THR A 184 3.94 3.05 -12.73
C THR A 184 3.84 2.25 -11.45
N LYS A 185 4.33 1.01 -11.47
CA LYS A 185 4.55 0.22 -10.26
C LYS A 185 5.26 1.00 -9.14
N ALA A 186 6.28 1.79 -9.47
CA ALA A 186 7.03 2.57 -8.48
C ALA A 186 6.16 3.65 -7.83
N GLU A 187 5.30 4.31 -8.61
CA GLU A 187 4.35 5.31 -8.11
C GLU A 187 3.27 4.68 -7.23
N VAL A 188 2.76 3.49 -7.58
CA VAL A 188 1.82 2.72 -6.75
C VAL A 188 2.45 2.40 -5.38
N ILE A 189 3.69 1.90 -5.35
CA ILE A 189 4.40 1.60 -4.10
C ILE A 189 4.62 2.87 -3.28
N ALA A 190 4.99 3.99 -3.93
CA ALA A 190 5.18 5.26 -3.25
C ALA A 190 3.89 5.81 -2.64
N HIS A 191 2.75 5.59 -3.31
CA HIS A 191 1.46 6.10 -2.89
C HIS A 191 0.80 5.24 -1.79
N TYR A 192 0.62 3.94 -2.03
CA TYR A 192 -0.04 3.04 -1.08
C TYR A 192 0.89 2.49 -0.01
N GLY A 193 2.20 2.41 -0.28
CA GLY A 193 3.14 1.64 0.53
C GLY A 193 3.01 0.14 0.29
N GLY A 194 4.02 -0.62 0.73
CA GLY A 194 4.03 -2.09 0.61
C GLY A 194 4.47 -2.59 -0.77
N SER A 195 5.45 -3.49 -0.79
CA SER A 195 5.99 -4.08 -2.03
C SER A 195 5.00 -4.99 -2.77
N LEU A 196 3.94 -5.43 -2.08
CA LEU A 196 2.95 -6.38 -2.58
C LEU A 196 1.69 -5.72 -3.15
N VAL A 197 1.49 -4.41 -2.99
CA VAL A 197 0.30 -3.72 -3.51
C VAL A 197 0.17 -3.81 -5.03
N PRO A 198 1.23 -3.60 -5.84
CA PRO A 198 1.11 -3.78 -7.28
C PRO A 198 0.69 -5.21 -7.67
N VAL A 199 1.11 -6.21 -6.90
CA VAL A 199 0.72 -7.61 -7.12
C VAL A 199 -0.78 -7.80 -6.84
N GLN A 200 -1.30 -7.23 -5.74
CA GLN A 200 -2.73 -7.28 -5.43
C GLN A 200 -3.59 -6.61 -6.51
N LEU A 201 -3.19 -5.42 -6.97
CA LEU A 201 -3.91 -4.67 -8.00
C LEU A 201 -3.91 -5.41 -9.34
N ARG A 202 -2.79 -6.03 -9.73
CA ARG A 202 -2.72 -6.89 -10.92
C ARG A 202 -3.63 -8.10 -10.82
N MET A 203 -3.62 -8.79 -9.68
CA MET A 203 -4.50 -9.93 -9.44
C MET A 203 -5.99 -9.54 -9.45
N LEU A 204 -6.33 -8.35 -8.96
CA LEU A 204 -7.68 -7.80 -9.09
C LEU A 204 -8.03 -7.57 -10.57
N ALA A 205 -7.13 -6.97 -11.35
CA ALA A 205 -7.34 -6.76 -12.78
C ALA A 205 -7.53 -8.06 -13.55
N ASP A 206 -6.75 -9.09 -13.25
CA ASP A 206 -6.93 -10.43 -13.79
C ASP A 206 -8.29 -11.03 -13.47
N ALA A 207 -8.73 -10.91 -12.21
CA ALA A 207 -10.04 -11.41 -11.78
C ALA A 207 -11.18 -10.72 -12.55
N ILE A 208 -11.01 -9.44 -12.91
CA ILE A 208 -11.95 -8.66 -13.71
C ILE A 208 -11.88 -9.07 -15.18
N VAL A 209 -10.70 -9.12 -15.79
CA VAL A 209 -10.54 -9.37 -17.23
C VAL A 209 -10.78 -10.85 -17.57
N GLY A 210 -10.55 -11.76 -16.63
CA GLY A 210 -10.66 -13.21 -16.84
C GLY A 210 -9.54 -13.78 -17.72
N MET A 211 -8.50 -12.99 -17.98
CA MET A 211 -7.22 -13.43 -18.56
C MET A 211 -6.18 -13.22 -17.46
N GLY A 212 -5.44 -14.26 -17.08
CA GLY A 212 -4.40 -14.08 -16.07
C GLY A 212 -3.24 -13.25 -16.64
N THR A 213 -2.54 -12.54 -15.75
CA THR A 213 -1.45 -11.63 -16.08
C THR A 213 -0.52 -12.31 -17.09
N MET A 214 -0.28 -11.69 -18.24
CA MET A 214 0.57 -12.21 -19.32
C MET A 214 0.10 -13.50 -20.00
N GLY A 215 -1.20 -13.81 -19.99
CA GLY A 215 -1.75 -14.99 -20.69
C GLY A 215 -1.46 -16.32 -20.00
N ARG A 216 -1.10 -16.30 -18.70
CA ARG A 216 -0.89 -17.50 -17.88
C ARG A 216 -2.00 -17.66 -16.85
N ASP A 217 -2.34 -18.89 -16.51
CA ASP A 217 -3.27 -19.19 -15.42
C ASP A 217 -2.66 -18.75 -14.07
N GLY A 218 -3.13 -17.61 -13.54
CA GLY A 218 -2.69 -17.06 -12.26
C GLY A 218 -3.15 -17.86 -11.02
N THR A 219 -3.90 -18.95 -11.17
CA THR A 219 -4.48 -19.70 -10.04
C THR A 219 -3.43 -20.26 -9.08
N ALA A 220 -2.33 -20.81 -9.60
CA ALA A 220 -1.24 -21.31 -8.76
C ALA A 220 -0.60 -20.19 -7.93
N MET A 221 -0.45 -19.01 -8.55
CA MET A 221 0.08 -17.82 -7.91
C MET A 221 -0.82 -17.31 -6.78
N ARG A 222 -2.13 -17.24 -7.03
CA ARG A 222 -3.12 -16.84 -6.01
C ARG A 222 -3.04 -17.74 -4.79
N LYS A 223 -3.02 -19.07 -5.00
CA LYS A 223 -2.94 -20.05 -3.91
C LYS A 223 -1.67 -19.91 -3.08
N MET A 224 -0.53 -19.73 -3.74
CA MET A 224 0.75 -19.52 -3.05
C MET A 224 0.73 -18.25 -2.17
N MET A 225 0.16 -17.15 -2.67
CA MET A 225 0.05 -15.92 -1.89
C MET A 225 -0.91 -16.06 -0.69
N CYS A 226 -1.97 -16.87 -0.80
CA CYS A 226 -2.86 -17.19 0.32
C CYS A 226 -2.16 -18.01 1.42
N GLU A 227 -1.32 -18.97 1.02
CA GLU A 227 -0.55 -19.80 1.95
C GLU A 227 0.44 -18.97 2.75
N VAL A 228 1.09 -18.00 2.10
CA VAL A 228 1.98 -17.02 2.74
C VAL A 228 1.23 -16.21 3.81
N GLU A 229 0.04 -15.70 3.52
CA GLU A 229 -0.78 -14.97 4.51
C GLU A 229 -1.19 -15.83 5.71
N SER A 230 -1.33 -17.15 5.48
CA SER A 230 -1.72 -18.11 6.50
C SER A 230 -0.55 -18.60 7.38
N GLY A 231 0.65 -18.03 7.20
CA GLY A 231 1.86 -18.40 7.95
C GLY A 231 2.72 -19.48 7.26
N GLY A 232 2.54 -19.69 5.96
CA GLY A 232 3.38 -20.57 5.15
C GLY A 232 4.81 -20.03 4.95
N PRO A 233 5.75 -20.87 4.50
CA PRO A 233 7.15 -20.50 4.35
C PRO A 233 7.36 -19.37 3.32
N GLU A 234 8.02 -18.29 3.75
CA GLU A 234 8.27 -17.08 2.94
C GLU A 234 9.35 -17.25 1.85
N GLU A 235 10.10 -18.36 1.88
CA GLU A 235 11.28 -18.59 1.01
C GLU A 235 10.96 -18.57 -0.49
N GLY A 236 9.69 -18.76 -0.89
CA GLY A 236 9.25 -18.68 -2.29
C GLY A 236 8.74 -17.30 -2.75
N ILE A 237 8.49 -16.36 -1.83
CA ILE A 237 7.89 -15.05 -2.12
C ILE A 237 8.84 -14.21 -2.98
N CYS A 238 10.14 -14.24 -2.66
CA CYS A 238 11.12 -13.41 -3.34
C CYS A 238 11.22 -13.78 -4.82
N THR A 239 11.29 -15.06 -5.18
CA THR A 239 11.41 -15.51 -6.58
C THR A 239 10.18 -15.17 -7.42
N VAL A 240 9.00 -15.29 -6.81
CA VAL A 240 7.71 -14.99 -7.43
C VAL A 240 7.48 -13.50 -7.61
N VAL A 241 7.68 -12.72 -6.54
CA VAL A 241 7.60 -11.26 -6.57
C VAL A 241 8.68 -10.71 -7.49
N LEU A 242 9.88 -11.30 -7.54
CA LEU A 242 10.92 -10.98 -8.50
C LEU A 242 10.52 -11.35 -9.93
N SER A 243 9.85 -12.47 -10.20
CA SER A 243 9.36 -12.78 -11.56
C SER A 243 8.25 -11.84 -12.06
N MET A 244 7.56 -11.14 -11.14
CA MET A 244 6.59 -10.09 -11.45
C MET A 244 7.15 -8.66 -11.34
N ASN A 245 8.26 -8.48 -10.62
CA ASN A 245 8.94 -7.19 -10.41
C ASN A 245 10.06 -6.96 -11.42
N LEU A 246 10.71 -8.04 -11.85
CA LEU A 246 11.55 -8.11 -13.01
C LEU A 246 10.60 -8.44 -14.16
N GLY A 247 10.18 -7.39 -14.87
CA GLY A 247 10.22 -7.54 -16.32
C GLY A 247 11.61 -8.09 -16.60
N PHE A 248 11.68 -9.31 -17.14
CA PHE A 248 12.93 -10.01 -17.37
C PHE A 248 13.86 -9.03 -18.10
N ASP A 249 14.88 -8.52 -17.42
CA ASP A 249 16.04 -7.81 -18.00
C ASP A 249 16.87 -8.83 -18.79
N GLY A 250 16.21 -9.52 -19.70
CA GLY A 250 16.79 -10.50 -20.62
C GLY A 250 16.40 -10.09 -22.02
N ARG A 251 16.94 -8.96 -22.47
CA ARG A 251 17.39 -8.87 -23.85
C ARG A 251 18.89 -9.08 -23.87
N HIS A 252 19.27 -10.22 -24.44
CA HIS A 252 20.56 -10.41 -25.09
C HIS A 252 20.82 -9.30 -26.11
#